data_AF-A0A929K5W7-F1
#
_entry.id   AF-A0A929K5W7-F1
#
_cell.length_a   1.000
_cell.length_b   1.000
_cell.length_c   1.000
_cell.angle_alpha   90.00
_cell.angle_beta   90.00
_cell.angle_gamma   90.00
#
_symmetry.space_group_name_H-M   'P 1'
#
loop_
_entity.id
_entity.type
_entity.pdbx_description
1 polymer ?
#
loop_
_entity_poly.entity_id
_entity_poly.type
_entity_poly.pdbx_seq_one_letter_code
_entity_poly.pdbx_strand_id
1 'polypeptide(L)'
;MNINQNSPAEDILKIIEAIQHKVGELEITEKDKKRIVNQIEGAKIELEDEQPDKKSIAESITKTNEILKEAKTTGETLKDIGVLVAKAAAWLGTTAAKLGWIF
;
A
#
# COMPACT_ATOMS: atom_id res chain seq x y z
N MET A 1 -11.78 21.62 21.69
CA MET A 1 -11.91 20.84 20.45
C MET A 1 -10.67 19.95 20.38
N ASN A 2 -10.80 18.66 20.68
CA ASN A 2 -9.68 17.72 20.50
C ASN A 2 -9.58 17.42 19.00
N ILE A 3 -8.69 18.11 18.30
CA ILE A 3 -8.25 17.64 16.99
C ILE A 3 -7.35 16.46 17.30
N ASN A 4 -7.91 15.25 17.23
CA ASN A 4 -7.13 14.03 17.27
C ASN A 4 -6.25 14.03 16.01
N GLN A 5 -5.08 14.66 16.08
CA GLN A 5 -4.08 14.57 15.03
C GLN A 5 -3.47 13.19 15.17
N ASN A 6 -3.98 12.25 14.39
CA ASN A 6 -3.34 10.95 14.19
C ASN A 6 -1.86 11.18 13.86
N SER A 7 -0.99 10.31 14.40
CA SER A 7 0.43 10.35 14.04
C SER A 7 0.60 10.08 12.53
N PRO A 8 1.69 10.57 11.90
CA PRO A 8 1.98 10.28 10.49
C PRO A 8 2.03 8.78 10.16
N ALA A 9 2.33 7.92 11.14
CA ALA A 9 2.32 6.48 10.97
C ALA A 9 0.89 5.90 10.96
N GLU A 10 0.01 6.36 11.85
CA GLU A 10 -1.41 5.95 11.87
C GLU A 10 -2.16 6.37 10.59
N ASP A 11 -1.85 7.54 10.05
CA ASP A 11 -2.41 7.96 8.76
C ASP A 11 -1.96 7.05 7.61
N ILE A 12 -0.73 6.54 7.69
CA ILE A 12 -0.19 5.61 6.69
C ILE A 12 -0.75 4.21 6.88
N LEU A 13 -0.97 3.77 8.12
CA LEU A 13 -1.67 2.52 8.40
C LEU A 13 -3.05 2.50 7.74
N LYS A 14 -3.83 3.57 7.88
CA LYS A 14 -5.13 3.74 7.20
C LYS A 14 -5.01 3.70 5.68
N ILE A 15 -3.95 4.28 5.12
CA ILE A 15 -3.68 4.23 3.67
C ILE A 15 -3.40 2.79 3.22
N ILE A 16 -2.56 2.06 3.96
CA ILE A 16 -2.22 0.66 3.68
C ILE A 16 -3.47 -0.24 3.80
N GLU A 17 -4.32 -0.01 4.79
CA GLU A 17 -5.62 -0.67 4.93
C GLU A 17 -6.56 -0.41 3.76
N ALA A 18 -6.62 0.84 3.29
CA ALA A 18 -7.41 1.20 2.12
C ALA A 18 -6.90 0.53 0.84
N ILE A 19 -5.57 0.37 0.68
CA ILE A 19 -4.99 -0.41 -0.43
C ILE A 19 -5.47 -1.86 -0.35
N GLN A 20 -5.40 -2.49 0.82
CA GLN A 20 -5.86 -3.88 1.00
C GLN A 20 -7.34 -4.05 0.65
N HIS A 21 -8.20 -3.14 1.10
CA HIS A 21 -9.62 -3.17 0.80
C HIS A 21 -9.87 -3.11 -0.71
N LYS A 22 -9.23 -2.15 -1.40
CA LYS A 22 -9.36 -1.98 -2.86
C LYS A 22 -8.80 -3.15 -3.64
N VAL A 23 -7.72 -3.79 -3.16
CA VAL A 23 -7.22 -5.04 -3.76
C VAL A 23 -8.25 -6.16 -3.65
N GLY A 24 -9.02 -6.21 -2.56
CA GLY A 24 -10.12 -7.17 -2.39
C GLY A 24 -11.22 -7.04 -3.45
N GLU A 25 -11.44 -5.81 -3.95
CA GLU A 25 -12.40 -5.47 -5.01
C GLU A 25 -11.90 -5.84 -6.42
N LEU A 26 -10.60 -6.11 -6.60
CA LEU A 26 -10.04 -6.45 -7.91
C LEU A 26 -10.46 -7.85 -8.37
N GLU A 27 -10.78 -7.96 -9.66
CA GLU A 27 -10.99 -9.23 -10.35
C GLU A 27 -9.65 -9.90 -10.72
N ILE A 28 -8.89 -10.29 -9.70
CA ILE A 28 -7.63 -11.04 -9.83
C ILE A 28 -7.74 -12.40 -9.13
N THR A 29 -6.79 -13.30 -9.39
CA THR A 29 -6.83 -14.64 -8.79
C THR A 29 -6.73 -14.59 -7.26
N GLU A 30 -7.40 -15.52 -6.58
CA GLU A 30 -7.28 -15.65 -5.11
C GLU A 30 -5.84 -15.88 -4.65
N LYS A 31 -5.00 -16.48 -5.50
CA LYS A 31 -3.57 -16.64 -5.25
C LYS A 31 -2.88 -15.27 -5.21
N ASP A 32 -3.17 -14.39 -6.16
CA ASP A 32 -2.56 -13.05 -6.22
C ASP A 32 -3.09 -12.15 -5.10
N LYS A 33 -4.39 -12.23 -4.76
CA LYS A 33 -4.95 -11.55 -3.58
C LYS A 33 -4.21 -11.95 -2.31
N LYS A 34 -4.01 -13.25 -2.06
CA LYS A 34 -3.26 -13.73 -0.90
C LYS A 34 -1.82 -13.23 -0.87
N ARG A 35 -1.14 -13.23 -2.03
CA ARG A 35 0.24 -12.71 -2.11
C ARG A 35 0.28 -11.22 -1.73
N ILE A 36 -0.66 -10.42 -2.23
CA ILE A 36 -0.75 -8.99 -1.91
C ILE A 36 -1.08 -8.78 -0.44
N VAL A 37 -2.08 -9.48 0.09
CA VAL A 37 -2.46 -9.40 1.51
C VAL A 37 -1.26 -9.68 2.41
N ASN A 38 -0.47 -10.72 2.13
CA ASN A 38 0.73 -11.02 2.91
C ASN A 38 1.76 -9.87 2.88
N GLN A 39 1.93 -9.18 1.74
CA GLN A 39 2.84 -8.02 1.69
C GLN A 39 2.27 -6.84 2.50
N ILE A 40 0.97 -6.59 2.40
CA ILE A 40 0.32 -5.50 3.11
C ILE A 40 0.32 -5.76 4.62
N GLU A 41 0.04 -6.98 5.08
CA GLU A 41 0.12 -7.32 6.51
C GLU A 41 1.51 -7.11 7.09
N GLY A 42 2.57 -7.45 6.34
CA GLY A 42 3.94 -7.14 6.75
C GLY A 42 4.19 -5.64 6.93
N ALA A 43 3.70 -4.82 5.99
CA ALA A 43 3.80 -3.36 6.11
C ALA A 43 3.00 -2.79 7.29
N LYS A 44 1.84 -3.39 7.62
CA LYS A 44 1.04 -2.97 8.77
C LYS A 44 1.73 -3.24 10.09
N ILE A 45 2.29 -4.44 10.25
CA ILE A 45 3.05 -4.82 11.46
C ILE A 45 4.20 -3.83 11.68
N GLU A 46 4.96 -3.52 10.63
CA GLU A 46 6.06 -2.55 10.70
C GLU A 46 5.59 -1.12 11.02
N LEU A 47 4.36 -0.74 10.65
CA LEU A 47 3.78 0.56 10.98
C LEU A 47 3.29 0.68 12.42
N GLU A 48 3.09 -0.44 13.11
CA GLU A 48 2.71 -0.49 14.54
C GLU A 48 3.92 -0.34 15.46
N ASP A 49 5.15 -0.51 14.95
CA ASP A 49 6.39 -0.27 15.71
C ASP A 49 6.57 1.22 16.07
N GLU A 50 7.24 1.48 17.20
CA GLU A 50 7.54 2.85 17.66
C GLU A 50 8.42 3.63 16.66
N GLN A 51 9.25 2.90 15.90
CA GLN A 51 10.10 3.45 14.84
C GLN A 51 9.96 2.59 13.57
N PRO A 52 8.92 2.85 12.75
CA PRO A 52 8.68 2.07 11.55
C PRO A 52 9.85 2.10 10.56
N ASP A 53 10.29 0.92 10.12
CA ASP A 53 11.26 0.81 9.02
C ASP A 53 10.61 1.14 7.68
N LYS A 54 10.77 2.41 7.30
CA LYS A 54 10.34 2.94 6.00
C LYS A 54 10.87 2.11 4.82
N LYS A 55 12.06 1.53 4.91
CA LYS A 55 12.61 0.72 3.82
C LYS A 55 11.80 -0.57 3.64
N SER A 56 11.54 -1.28 4.74
CA SER A 56 10.75 -2.51 4.74
C SER A 56 9.29 -2.27 4.27
N ILE A 57 8.70 -1.14 4.66
CA ILE A 57 7.37 -0.70 4.17
C ILE A 57 7.42 -0.42 2.66
N ALA A 58 8.44 0.31 2.18
CA ALA A 58 8.61 0.59 0.76
C ALA A 58 8.76 -0.68 -0.08
N GLU A 59 9.53 -1.66 0.40
CA GLU A 59 9.70 -2.96 -0.27
C GLU A 59 8.38 -3.73 -0.34
N SER A 60 7.58 -3.70 0.71
CA SER A 60 6.26 -4.36 0.76
C SER A 60 5.27 -3.75 -0.24
N ILE A 61 5.22 -2.42 -0.34
CA ILE A 61 4.41 -1.73 -1.36
C ILE A 61 4.92 -2.02 -2.76
N THR A 62 6.25 -2.07 -2.95
CA THR A 62 6.85 -2.39 -4.26
C THR A 62 6.44 -3.79 -4.72
N LYS A 63 6.55 -4.79 -3.85
CA LYS A 63 6.11 -6.17 -4.15
C LYS A 63 4.61 -6.25 -4.43
N THR A 64 3.79 -5.47 -3.73
CA THR A 64 2.35 -5.36 -4.01
C THR A 64 2.10 -4.88 -5.45
N ASN A 65 2.81 -3.83 -5.87
CA ASN A 65 2.71 -3.29 -7.23
C ASN A 65 3.20 -4.29 -8.29
N GLU A 66 4.25 -5.05 -8.01
CA GLU A 66 4.73 -6.13 -8.88
C GLU A 66 3.67 -7.21 -9.07
N ILE A 67 3.01 -7.66 -8.00
CA ILE A 67 1.95 -8.68 -8.10
C ILE A 67 0.75 -8.14 -8.89
N LEU A 68 0.34 -6.89 -8.67
CA LEU A 68 -0.72 -6.25 -9.46
C LEU A 68 -0.37 -6.22 -10.95
N LYS A 69 0.91 -6.05 -11.29
CA LYS A 69 1.41 -6.02 -12.66
C LYS A 69 1.41 -7.41 -13.28
N GLU A 70 1.87 -8.42 -12.52
CA GLU A 70 1.82 -9.83 -12.91
C GLU A 70 0.38 -10.30 -13.18
N ALA A 71 -0.57 -9.85 -12.34
CA ALA A 71 -1.98 -10.15 -12.48
C ALA A 71 -2.65 -9.47 -13.69
N LYS A 72 -1.91 -8.63 -14.44
CA LYS A 72 -2.38 -7.87 -15.62
C LYS A 72 -3.70 -7.12 -15.37
N THR A 73 -3.87 -6.63 -14.14
CA THR A 73 -5.10 -5.96 -13.75
C THR A 73 -5.17 -4.57 -14.39
N THR A 74 -6.38 -4.12 -14.74
CA THR A 74 -6.64 -2.79 -15.32
C THR A 74 -7.97 -2.28 -14.76
N GLY A 75 -8.16 -0.96 -14.65
CA GLY A 75 -9.46 -0.39 -14.27
C GLY A 75 -9.39 0.80 -13.33
N GLU A 76 -10.56 1.30 -12.93
CA GLU A 76 -10.73 2.47 -12.06
C GLU A 76 -10.18 2.23 -10.66
N THR A 77 -10.34 1.02 -10.11
CA THR A 77 -9.78 0.61 -8.82
C THR A 77 -8.26 0.77 -8.75
N LEU A 78 -7.55 0.56 -9.86
CA LEU A 78 -6.11 0.82 -9.90
C LEU A 78 -5.79 2.29 -9.75
N LYS A 79 -6.52 3.20 -10.39
CA LYS A 79 -6.28 4.64 -10.23
C LYS A 79 -6.40 5.05 -8.76
N ASP A 80 -7.42 4.53 -8.07
CA ASP A 80 -7.62 4.78 -6.66
C ASP A 80 -6.48 4.22 -5.80
N ILE A 81 -6.03 2.98 -6.09
CA ILE A 81 -4.86 2.40 -5.42
C ILE A 81 -3.62 3.27 -5.69
N GLY A 82 -3.45 3.79 -6.91
CA GLY A 82 -2.33 4.65 -7.28
C GLY A 82 -2.28 5.95 -6.47
N VAL A 83 -3.45 6.57 -6.20
CA VAL A 83 -3.53 7.73 -5.30
C VAL A 83 -3.08 7.37 -3.88
N LEU A 84 -3.47 6.21 -3.37
CA LEU A 84 -3.05 5.72 -2.06
C LEU A 84 -1.55 5.42 -2.01
N VAL A 85 -1.02 4.75 -3.03
CA VAL A 85 0.41 4.46 -3.19
C VAL A 85 1.23 5.76 -3.28
N ALA A 86 0.72 6.80 -3.95
CA ALA A 86 1.38 8.11 -3.99
C ALA A 86 1.46 8.78 -2.62
N LYS A 87 0.41 8.68 -1.80
CA LYS A 87 0.42 9.19 -0.42
C LYS A 87 1.43 8.42 0.44
N ALA A 88 1.44 7.09 0.35
CA ALA A 88 2.42 6.26 1.04
C ALA A 88 3.86 6.60 0.61
N ALA A 89 4.10 6.76 -0.70
CA ALA A 89 5.39 7.14 -1.24
C ALA A 89 5.87 8.50 -0.70
N ALA A 90 4.98 9.48 -0.59
CA ALA A 90 5.33 10.80 -0.06
C ALA A 90 5.84 10.72 1.39
N TRP A 91 5.18 9.93 2.24
CA TRP A 91 5.63 9.71 3.62
C TRP A 91 6.95 8.92 3.71
N LEU A 92 7.17 7.99 2.78
CA LEU A 92 8.42 7.26 2.60
C LEU A 92 9.57 8.13 2.06
N GLY A 93 9.31 9.39 1.69
CA GLY A 93 10.31 10.27 1.08
C GLY A 93 10.69 9.86 -0.35
N THR A 94 9.77 9.20 -1.06
CA THR A 94 9.97 8.69 -2.44
C THR A 94 8.76 9.02 -3.33
N THR A 95 8.67 8.41 -4.51
CA THR A 95 7.55 8.58 -5.44
C THR A 95 6.89 7.24 -5.75
N ALA A 96 5.61 7.27 -6.12
CA ALA A 96 4.88 6.05 -6.52
C ALA A 96 5.60 5.31 -7.65
N ALA A 97 6.15 6.05 -8.63
CA ALA A 97 6.94 5.48 -9.71
C ALA A 97 8.19 4.73 -9.22
N LYS A 98 8.88 5.24 -8.19
CA LYS A 98 10.02 4.54 -7.57
C LYS A 98 9.59 3.29 -6.78
N LEU A 99 8.33 3.20 -6.37
CA LEU A 99 7.73 1.99 -5.79
C LEU A 99 7.15 1.06 -6.87
N GLY A 100 7.45 1.29 -8.16
CA GLY A 100 6.97 0.44 -9.24
C GLY A 100 5.52 0.67 -9.67
N TRP A 101 4.87 1.74 -9.21
CA TRP A 101 3.53 2.10 -9.68
C TRP A 101 3.57 2.64 -11.12
N ILE A 102 2.94 1.94 -12.06
CA ILE A 102 2.94 2.27 -13.50
C ILE A 102 1.55 2.24 -14.15
N PHE A 103 0.49 2.05 -13.36
CA PHE A 103 -0.89 1.97 -13.83
C PHE A 103 -1.56 3.34 -13.90
#